data_AF-A0A832YG44-F1
#
_entry.id   AF-A0A832YG44-F1
#
_cell.length_a   1.000
_cell.length_b   1.000
_cell.length_c   1.000
_cell.angle_alpha   90.00
_cell.angle_beta   90.00
_cell.angle_gamma   90.00
#
_symmetry.space_group_name_H-M   'P 1'
#
loop_
_entity.id
_entity.type
_entity.pdbx_description
1 polymer ?
#
loop_
_entity_poly.entity_id
_entity_poly.type
_entity_poly.pdbx_seq_one_letter_code
_entity_poly.pdbx_strand_id
1 'polypeptide(L)'
;MRSRRVTILMATTLLISLLAFTSPALAAEDDDCPGINGDSTYDRNGCPDTDGDGWSDPDENWTTADGADAFPEEKTQWADRDGDGFGDTSSFDAVLID
;
A
#
# COMPACT_ATOMS: atom_id res chain seq x y z
N MET A 1 58.26 -3.66 -19.75
CA MET A 1 58.02 -3.82 -18.30
C MET A 1 57.34 -2.57 -17.74
N ARG A 2 56.03 -2.59 -17.50
CA ARG A 2 55.40 -1.68 -16.53
C ARG A 2 54.16 -2.34 -15.93
N SER A 3 54.45 -3.29 -15.04
CA SER A 3 53.51 -3.74 -14.02
C SER A 3 53.18 -2.55 -13.11
N ARG A 4 51.92 -2.13 -13.09
CA ARG A 4 51.36 -1.34 -11.97
C ARG A 4 49.95 -1.86 -11.67
N ARG A 5 49.95 -2.88 -10.82
CA ARG A 5 49.10 -3.01 -9.62
C ARG A 5 47.59 -2.86 -9.84
N VAL A 6 46.97 -4.04 -9.98
CA VAL A 6 45.72 -4.40 -9.31
C VAL A 6 45.69 -3.86 -7.88
N THR A 7 44.49 -3.48 -7.41
CA THR A 7 43.99 -3.38 -6.02
C THR A 7 43.48 -1.98 -5.66
N ILE A 8 42.28 -1.96 -5.05
CA ILE A 8 41.52 -0.85 -4.44
C ILE A 8 40.44 -0.21 -5.34
N LEU A 9 39.41 -1.00 -5.70
CA LEU A 9 38.09 -0.48 -6.07
C LEU A 9 36.96 -1.07 -5.21
N MET A 10 37.28 -1.71 -4.08
CA MET A 10 36.32 -2.46 -3.25
C MET A 10 36.17 -1.91 -1.81
N ALA A 11 36.81 -0.78 -1.48
CA ALA A 11 36.83 -0.25 -0.11
C ALA A 11 36.07 1.07 0.08
N THR A 12 35.54 1.68 -0.99
CA THR A 12 34.77 2.93 -0.92
C THR A 12 33.25 2.71 -0.98
N THR A 13 32.80 1.49 -1.26
CA THR A 13 31.37 1.13 -1.34
C THR A 13 30.78 0.66 -0.01
N LEU A 14 31.59 0.50 1.05
CA LEU A 14 31.12 -0.01 2.36
C LEU A 14 30.80 1.11 3.38
N LEU A 15 31.03 2.38 3.06
CA LEU A 15 30.65 3.52 3.92
C LEU A 15 29.35 4.22 3.49
N ILE A 16 28.83 3.90 2.31
CA ILE A 16 27.58 4.48 1.79
C ILE A 16 26.37 3.67 2.29
N SER A 17 26.59 2.51 2.91
CA SER A 17 25.53 1.61 3.39
C SER A 17 24.96 1.94 4.78
N LEU A 18 25.41 3.00 5.47
CA LEU A 18 24.90 3.37 6.81
C LEU A 18 24.08 4.66 6.86
N LEU A 19 23.81 5.32 5.73
CA LEU A 19 22.94 6.52 5.69
C LEU A 19 21.67 6.35 4.84
N ALA A 20 21.43 5.15 4.28
CA ALA A 20 20.20 4.87 3.54
C ALA A 20 19.16 4.06 4.33
N PHE A 21 19.41 3.78 5.62
CA PHE A 21 18.53 2.95 6.46
C PHE A 21 17.73 3.72 7.52
N THR A 22 17.76 5.05 7.51
CA THR A 22 16.90 5.87 8.37
C THR A 22 16.24 6.96 7.54
N SER A 23 15.14 6.62 6.87
CA SER A 23 13.92 7.43 6.75
C SER A 23 12.96 6.79 5.74
N PRO A 24 11.89 6.11 6.18
CA PRO A 24 10.80 5.72 5.29
C PRO A 24 9.98 6.98 4.97
N ALA A 25 10.45 7.77 4.01
CA ALA A 25 9.75 8.98 3.56
C ALA A 25 9.89 9.19 2.04
N LEU A 26 10.18 8.13 1.28
CA LEU A 26 10.15 8.12 -0.18
C LEU A 26 8.93 7.34 -0.72
N ALA A 27 7.83 7.33 0.05
CA ALA A 27 6.59 6.64 -0.30
C ALA A 27 5.36 7.55 -0.08
N ALA A 28 5.51 8.87 -0.26
CA ALA A 28 4.40 9.83 -0.14
C ALA A 28 4.33 10.79 -1.35
N GLU A 29 4.82 10.35 -2.52
CA GLU A 29 4.69 11.15 -3.75
C GLU A 29 3.34 10.90 -4.46
N ASP A 30 2.55 9.95 -3.96
CA ASP A 30 1.25 9.54 -4.51
C ASP A 30 0.30 9.27 -3.32
N ASP A 31 -0.17 10.34 -2.69
CA ASP A 31 -1.16 10.32 -1.61
C ASP A 31 -2.45 10.98 -2.12
N ASP A 32 -3.47 10.15 -2.31
CA ASP A 32 -4.79 10.50 -2.81
C ASP A 32 -5.69 11.11 -1.72
N CYS A 33 -5.28 11.05 -0.45
CA CYS A 33 -5.98 11.66 0.68
C CYS A 33 -5.11 12.67 1.45
N PRO A 34 -4.74 13.82 0.83
CA PRO A 34 -3.84 14.79 1.45
C PRO A 34 -4.33 15.28 2.82
N GLY A 35 -3.47 15.12 3.83
CA GLY A 35 -3.75 15.60 5.19
C GLY A 35 -4.56 14.64 6.06
N ILE A 36 -4.86 13.44 5.54
CA ILE A 36 -5.39 12.32 6.30
C ILE A 36 -4.30 11.26 6.32
N ASN A 37 -4.12 10.58 7.46
CA ASN A 37 -3.22 9.45 7.55
C ASN A 37 -3.94 8.19 7.09
N GLY A 38 -3.31 7.44 6.19
CA GLY A 38 -3.80 6.15 5.73
C GLY A 38 -2.72 5.35 5.02
N ASP A 39 -3.05 4.10 4.72
CA ASP A 39 -2.14 3.08 4.20
C ASP A 39 -2.75 2.20 3.09
N SER A 40 -3.91 2.59 2.55
CA SER A 40 -4.50 1.95 1.36
C SER A 40 -3.55 2.01 0.16
N THR A 41 -3.66 1.01 -0.74
CA THR A 41 -2.73 0.83 -1.89
C THR A 41 -3.36 0.35 -3.20
N TYR A 42 -4.63 -0.08 -3.21
CA TYR A 42 -5.24 -0.72 -4.38
C TYR A 42 -6.13 0.20 -5.23
N ASP A 43 -6.91 1.09 -4.61
CA ASP A 43 -7.77 2.05 -5.29
C ASP A 43 -7.24 3.49 -5.18
N ARG A 44 -7.04 3.96 -3.95
CA ARG A 44 -6.47 5.26 -3.61
C ARG A 44 -5.27 5.04 -2.72
N ASN A 45 -4.14 5.66 -3.00
CA ASN A 45 -2.93 5.48 -2.22
C ASN A 45 -2.91 6.43 -1.01
N GLY A 46 -2.56 5.93 0.18
CA GLY A 46 -2.40 6.77 1.38
C GLY A 46 -3.71 7.24 2.04
N CYS A 47 -4.85 6.74 1.57
CA CYS A 47 -6.15 6.96 2.19
C CYS A 47 -6.40 6.01 3.36
N PRO A 48 -7.31 6.37 4.29
CA PRO A 48 -7.71 5.46 5.38
C PRO A 48 -8.12 4.09 4.84
N ASP A 49 -7.64 3.04 5.50
CA ASP A 49 -7.98 1.64 5.27
C ASP A 49 -8.13 1.00 6.64
N THR A 50 -9.37 0.79 7.08
CA THR A 50 -9.66 0.43 8.47
C THR A 50 -9.28 -1.02 8.79
N ASP A 51 -9.41 -1.93 7.84
CA ASP A 51 -9.13 -3.36 8.04
C ASP A 51 -7.77 -3.82 7.48
N GLY A 52 -7.10 -2.94 6.72
CA GLY A 52 -5.77 -3.10 6.17
C GLY A 52 -5.73 -4.10 5.01
N ASP A 53 -6.83 -4.31 4.28
CA ASP A 53 -6.88 -5.19 3.13
C ASP A 53 -6.29 -4.57 1.85
N GLY A 54 -6.01 -3.27 1.90
CA GLY A 54 -5.39 -2.47 0.86
C GLY A 54 -6.37 -1.58 0.07
N TRP A 55 -7.68 -1.70 0.28
CA TRP A 55 -8.71 -0.83 -0.30
C TRP A 55 -9.07 0.29 0.67
N SER A 56 -9.34 1.48 0.16
CA SER A 56 -9.60 2.63 1.01
C SER A 56 -11.05 2.71 1.51
N ASP A 57 -11.22 3.13 2.76
CA ASP A 57 -12.52 3.39 3.38
C ASP A 57 -13.32 4.42 2.56
N PRO A 58 -14.66 4.28 2.45
CA PRO A 58 -15.50 5.24 1.76
C PRO A 58 -15.53 6.59 2.47
N ASP A 59 -15.56 7.68 1.70
CA ASP A 59 -15.72 9.05 2.21
C ASP A 59 -16.78 9.85 1.45
N GLU A 60 -16.88 11.17 1.73
CA GLU A 60 -17.87 12.05 1.11
C GLU A 60 -17.71 12.18 -0.42
N ASN A 61 -16.49 12.01 -0.95
CA ASN A 61 -16.14 12.20 -2.36
C ASN A 61 -15.85 10.90 -3.10
N TRP A 62 -15.51 9.82 -2.40
CA TRP A 62 -15.21 8.51 -2.97
C TRP A 62 -16.03 7.43 -2.26
N THR A 63 -17.05 6.95 -2.95
CA THR A 63 -18.01 6.00 -2.39
C THR A 63 -17.72 4.58 -2.89
N THR A 64 -18.45 3.59 -2.37
CA THR A 64 -18.39 2.20 -2.86
C THR A 64 -18.73 2.09 -4.36
N ALA A 65 -19.52 3.04 -4.89
CA ALA A 65 -19.83 3.12 -6.32
C ALA A 65 -18.63 3.59 -7.17
N ASP A 66 -17.69 4.31 -6.56
CA ASP A 66 -16.46 4.80 -7.20
C ASP A 66 -15.30 3.79 -7.06
N GLY A 67 -15.46 2.79 -6.19
CA GLY A 67 -14.48 1.73 -5.94
C GLY A 67 -13.86 1.75 -4.54
N ALA A 68 -14.40 2.54 -3.60
CA ALA A 68 -14.06 2.44 -2.19
C ALA A 68 -14.44 1.06 -1.62
N ASP A 69 -13.80 0.69 -0.52
CA ASP A 69 -14.10 -0.53 0.20
C ASP A 69 -15.58 -0.57 0.65
N ALA A 70 -16.28 -1.62 0.19
CA ALA A 70 -17.66 -1.88 0.57
C ALA A 70 -17.81 -2.43 2.00
N PHE A 71 -16.76 -3.02 2.57
CA PHE A 71 -16.76 -3.63 3.90
C PHE A 71 -15.56 -3.20 4.76
N PRO A 72 -15.50 -1.94 5.24
CA PRO A 72 -14.36 -1.36 6.00
C PRO A 72 -13.93 -2.07 7.29
N GLU A 73 -14.67 -3.10 7.73
CA GLU A 73 -14.38 -3.86 8.94
C GLU A 73 -14.03 -5.33 8.64
N GLU A 74 -14.06 -5.75 7.37
CA GLU A 74 -13.95 -7.14 6.95
C GLU A 74 -12.88 -7.31 5.87
N LYS A 75 -11.63 -7.49 6.32
CA LYS A 75 -10.38 -7.58 5.53
C LYS A 75 -10.37 -8.51 4.29
N THR A 76 -11.39 -9.34 4.18
CA THR A 76 -11.51 -10.36 3.15
C THR A 76 -12.50 -9.97 2.05
N GLN A 77 -13.17 -8.83 2.21
CA GLN A 77 -14.20 -8.31 1.33
C GLN A 77 -13.96 -6.83 1.08
N TRP A 78 -13.94 -6.44 -0.20
CA TRP A 78 -13.85 -5.03 -0.59
C TRP A 78 -14.89 -4.61 -1.63
N ALA A 79 -15.65 -5.58 -2.18
CA ALA A 79 -16.55 -5.37 -3.30
C ALA A 79 -17.94 -5.97 -3.03
N ASP A 80 -18.98 -5.16 -3.25
CA ASP A 80 -20.39 -5.55 -3.24
C ASP A 80 -21.05 -4.99 -4.51
N ARG A 81 -21.04 -5.77 -5.59
CA ARG A 81 -21.48 -5.31 -6.91
C ARG A 81 -22.99 -5.14 -7.01
N ASP A 82 -23.77 -5.96 -6.32
CA ASP A 82 -25.23 -5.93 -6.40
C ASP A 82 -25.90 -5.18 -5.23
N GLY A 83 -25.11 -4.78 -4.24
CA GLY A 83 -25.52 -3.90 -3.14
C GLY A 83 -26.40 -4.60 -2.12
N ASP A 84 -26.26 -5.93 -2.00
CA ASP A 84 -27.10 -6.75 -1.14
C ASP A 84 -26.50 -6.95 0.28
N GLY A 85 -25.28 -6.43 0.50
CA GLY A 85 -24.55 -6.51 1.75
C GLY A 85 -23.74 -7.80 1.91
N PHE A 86 -23.58 -8.60 0.84
CA PHE A 86 -22.66 -9.73 0.77
C PHE A 86 -21.54 -9.41 -0.22
N GLY A 87 -20.33 -9.77 0.16
CA GLY A 87 -19.15 -9.48 -0.63
C GLY A 87 -18.92 -10.48 -1.75
N ASP A 88 -18.45 -9.97 -2.89
CA ASP A 88 -18.15 -10.74 -4.10
C ASP A 88 -16.87 -11.57 -4.00
N THR A 89 -16.08 -11.40 -2.93
CA THR A 89 -14.75 -12.00 -2.83
C THR A 89 -14.80 -13.37 -2.16
N SER A 90 -14.38 -14.40 -2.89
CA SER A 90 -14.26 -15.76 -2.35
C SER A 90 -12.83 -16.06 -1.84
N SER A 91 -12.45 -15.55 -0.67
CA SER A 91 -11.19 -15.90 0.00
C SER A 91 -11.41 -16.97 1.10
N PHE A 92 -10.34 -17.62 1.57
CA PHE A 92 -10.46 -18.76 2.49
C PHE A 92 -11.11 -18.40 3.84
N ASP A 93 -10.91 -17.17 4.31
CA ASP A 93 -11.44 -16.66 5.58
C ASP A 93 -12.57 -15.63 5.36
N ALA A 94 -13.09 -15.54 4.13
CA ALA A 94 -14.15 -14.60 3.80
C ALA A 94 -15.46 -14.91 4.55
N VAL A 95 -15.98 -13.89 5.22
CA VAL A 95 -17.32 -13.89 5.84
C VAL A 95 -18.25 -13.07 4.94
N LEU A 96 -19.55 -13.41 4.94
CA LEU A 96 -20.58 -12.72 4.16
C LEU A 96 -20.32 -12.75 2.64
N ILE A 97 -20.37 -13.93 2.00
CA ILE A 97 -20.10 -14.11 0.56
C ILE A 97 -21.40 -14.40 -0.21
N ASP A 98 -21.51 -13.85 -1.44
CA ASP A 98 -22.46 -14.29 -2.49
C ASP A 98 -22.09 -15.65 -3.13
#